data_AF-N6X0G8-F1
#
_entry.id   AF-N6X0G8-F1
#
_cell.length_a   1.000
_cell.length_b   1.000
_cell.length_c   1.000
_cell.angle_alpha   90.00
_cell.angle_beta   90.00
_cell.angle_gamma   90.00
#
_symmetry.space_group_name_H-M   'P 1'
#
loop_
_entity.id
_entity.type
_entity.pdbx_description
1 polymer ?
#
loop_
_entity_poly.entity_id
_entity_poly.type
_entity_poly.pdbx_seq_one_letter_code
_entity_poly.pdbx_strand_id
1 'polypeptide(L)'
;MLALAASLAAPLLAAPAQAAPQGEALVNSKCITCHAPAEDGQLARIGDSRRTPEGWDMTVARMIISHGVKLSADERAAVVKYLADTRGLAPQETDGYRYLIERDFNRVESVQGEAKPAFDTCARCHSYGRIALQRRTESDWAKLPHYHVGQYPVIEIQAGGRDRNWWELATTQVPAILGKLYPNDSGAWQQWQQRERASAAGTWRFVGHRPGRGAYEGVATIEADRAGADRYKVKFQFDYADGQRETAEGEAIIYTGYEWRASVKQDGMDVRQVFTLSPDGQTLSGRWYENGIDAIGGRLLAARSGKGSAERLLAVEPTHIKAGTTQRVTLYGNNLSGDVSLGDSITVARVVERAAGKVVVEAQADGTGKDGVRAAAVGNARLQQGLALYRNVDYVAVEPEQAMAVVGGGKGPLPKVPVQFESVGYTFGPDGKQGTADDIRLGYFPATWSMANANAFAEEMQDTAYAGTLRADGLFIPGDAGPNPKRRFGTNNAGELAVTATVDDAGRQLSASKHLIVTLQRWNDPPLR
;
A
#
# COMPACT_ATOMS: atom_id res chain seq x y z
N MET A 1 -36.58 -67.84 3.55
CA MET A 1 -35.76 -67.61 2.35
C MET A 1 -35.41 -66.13 2.30
N LEU A 2 -34.12 -65.83 2.26
CA LEU A 2 -33.54 -64.50 2.08
C LEU A 2 -34.04 -63.87 0.77
N ALA A 3 -34.38 -62.59 0.80
CA ALA A 3 -34.35 -61.73 -0.39
C ALA A 3 -33.59 -60.45 -0.02
N LEU A 4 -32.30 -60.43 -0.38
CA LEU A 4 -31.46 -59.24 -0.43
C LEU A 4 -32.04 -58.30 -1.50
N ALA A 5 -32.48 -57.10 -1.11
CA ALA A 5 -32.66 -55.99 -2.04
C ALA A 5 -31.42 -55.11 -1.98
N ALA A 6 -30.54 -55.26 -2.97
CA ALA A 6 -29.37 -54.41 -3.15
C ALA A 6 -29.81 -53.01 -3.63
N SER A 7 -29.74 -52.03 -2.74
CA SER A 7 -29.86 -50.61 -3.09
C SER A 7 -28.53 -50.14 -3.71
N LEU A 8 -28.52 -50.01 -5.04
CA LEU A 8 -27.46 -49.35 -5.80
C LEU A 8 -27.42 -47.86 -5.41
N ALA A 9 -26.46 -47.50 -4.56
CA ALA A 9 -26.09 -46.10 -4.34
C ALA A 9 -25.38 -45.59 -5.61
N ALA A 10 -26.05 -44.73 -6.36
CA ALA A 10 -25.42 -43.98 -7.43
C ALA A 10 -24.39 -43.00 -6.82
N PRO A 11 -23.12 -42.99 -7.27
CA PRO A 11 -22.18 -42.00 -6.81
C PRO A 11 -22.62 -40.63 -7.36
N LEU A 12 -22.84 -39.67 -6.46
CA LEU A 12 -22.87 -38.25 -6.79
C LEU A 12 -21.50 -37.90 -7.37
N LEU A 13 -21.40 -37.92 -8.71
CA LEU A 13 -20.28 -37.35 -9.44
C LEU A 13 -20.19 -35.88 -9.05
N ALA A 14 -19.19 -35.55 -8.23
CA ALA A 14 -18.79 -34.17 -8.01
C ALA A 14 -18.46 -33.56 -9.38
N ALA A 15 -19.28 -32.60 -9.80
CA ALA A 15 -18.99 -31.83 -11.00
C ALA A 15 -17.62 -31.15 -10.82
N PRO A 16 -16.74 -31.17 -11.84
CA PRO A 16 -15.47 -30.48 -11.74
C PRO A 16 -15.74 -28.98 -11.61
N ALA A 17 -15.13 -28.34 -10.63
CA ALA A 17 -15.12 -26.88 -10.51
C ALA A 17 -14.32 -26.29 -11.70
N GLN A 18 -15.02 -26.01 -12.78
CA GLN A 18 -14.50 -25.42 -14.00
C GLN A 18 -14.60 -23.89 -13.88
N ALA A 19 -13.67 -23.26 -13.16
CA ALA A 19 -13.52 -21.81 -13.18
C ALA A 19 -12.85 -21.36 -14.50
N ALA A 20 -13.39 -20.30 -15.13
CA ALA A 20 -13.09 -19.67 -16.44
C ALA A 20 -13.94 -20.17 -17.64
N PRO A 21 -15.22 -19.76 -17.69
CA PRO A 21 -15.74 -18.96 -18.84
C PRO A 21 -16.71 -17.81 -18.48
N GLN A 22 -16.96 -17.49 -17.20
CA GLN A 22 -18.05 -16.56 -16.84
C GLN A 22 -17.78 -15.09 -17.18
N GLY A 23 -16.56 -14.56 -16.96
CA GLY A 23 -16.31 -13.12 -17.10
C GLY A 23 -16.47 -12.58 -18.53
N GLU A 24 -15.87 -13.26 -19.51
CA GLU A 24 -16.01 -12.91 -20.93
C GLU A 24 -17.45 -13.06 -21.41
N ALA A 25 -18.11 -14.17 -21.07
CA ALA A 25 -19.50 -14.40 -21.42
C ALA A 25 -20.43 -13.34 -20.81
N LEU A 26 -20.15 -12.89 -19.58
CA LEU A 26 -20.88 -11.80 -18.94
C LEU A 26 -20.66 -10.46 -19.65
N VAL A 27 -19.41 -10.14 -20.03
CA VAL A 27 -19.13 -8.93 -20.81
C VAL A 27 -19.89 -8.96 -22.15
N ASN A 28 -19.82 -10.08 -22.87
CA ASN A 28 -20.46 -10.23 -24.18
C ASN A 28 -21.99 -10.36 -24.12
N SER A 29 -22.59 -10.68 -22.98
CA SER A 29 -24.05 -10.78 -22.83
C SER A 29 -24.69 -9.57 -22.14
N LYS A 30 -23.97 -8.91 -21.22
CA LYS A 30 -24.50 -7.80 -20.40
C LYS A 30 -24.00 -6.44 -20.87
N CYS A 31 -22.74 -6.33 -21.30
CA CYS A 31 -22.15 -5.03 -21.67
C CYS A 31 -22.47 -4.67 -23.12
N ILE A 32 -22.63 -5.66 -24.01
CA ILE A 32 -22.93 -5.44 -25.43
C ILE A 32 -24.23 -4.66 -25.68
N THR A 33 -25.16 -4.69 -24.73
CA THR A 33 -26.44 -3.94 -24.81
C THR A 33 -26.23 -2.43 -24.96
N CYS A 34 -25.12 -1.90 -24.47
CA CYS A 34 -24.79 -0.47 -24.60
C CYS A 34 -23.43 -0.22 -25.28
N HIS A 35 -22.52 -1.18 -25.21
CA HIS A 35 -21.20 -1.08 -25.84
C HIS A 35 -21.20 -1.80 -27.19
N ALA A 36 -21.23 -1.03 -28.28
CA ALA A 36 -21.20 -1.60 -29.63
C ALA A 36 -19.86 -2.32 -29.91
N PRO A 37 -19.87 -3.48 -30.60
CA PRO A 37 -18.65 -4.08 -31.12
C PRO A 37 -17.93 -3.15 -32.11
N ALA A 38 -16.62 -3.04 -31.99
CA ALA A 38 -15.72 -2.41 -32.94
C ALA A 38 -15.26 -3.43 -33.99
N GLU A 39 -14.53 -2.96 -35.02
CA GLU A 39 -14.05 -3.78 -36.14
C GLU A 39 -13.12 -4.92 -35.70
N ASP A 40 -12.38 -4.73 -34.61
CA ASP A 40 -11.48 -5.72 -34.01
C ASP A 40 -12.20 -6.70 -33.05
N GLY A 41 -13.54 -6.64 -33.00
CA GLY A 41 -14.38 -7.46 -32.12
C GLY A 41 -14.42 -7.00 -30.66
N GLN A 42 -13.66 -5.96 -30.28
CA GLN A 42 -13.69 -5.42 -28.93
C GLN A 42 -14.92 -4.52 -28.74
N LEU A 43 -15.47 -4.45 -27.54
CA LEU A 43 -16.60 -3.56 -27.26
C LEU A 43 -16.13 -2.11 -27.07
N ALA A 44 -16.75 -1.14 -27.74
CA ALA A 44 -16.40 0.28 -27.66
C ALA A 44 -16.27 0.78 -26.20
N ARG A 45 -15.34 1.71 -25.92
CA ARG A 45 -14.94 2.16 -24.56
C ARG A 45 -14.19 1.13 -23.73
N ILE A 46 -14.62 -0.13 -23.74
CA ILE A 46 -13.93 -1.24 -23.07
C ILE A 46 -12.63 -1.55 -23.84
N GLY A 47 -12.74 -1.59 -25.17
CA GLY A 47 -11.69 -1.68 -26.18
C GLY A 47 -10.55 -0.67 -26.01
N ASP A 48 -10.96 0.56 -25.70
CA ASP A 48 -10.10 1.73 -25.82
C ASP A 48 -9.31 2.05 -24.54
N SER A 49 -9.37 1.18 -23.53
CA SER A 49 -8.76 1.47 -22.23
C SER A 49 -8.28 0.25 -21.44
N ARG A 50 -7.25 0.45 -20.61
CA ARG A 50 -6.72 -0.48 -19.62
C ARG A 50 -6.53 0.20 -18.27
N ARG A 51 -6.70 -0.56 -17.17
CA ARG A 51 -6.70 -0.04 -15.78
C ARG A 51 -6.23 -1.12 -14.79
N THR A 52 -5.95 -0.71 -13.56
CA THR A 52 -5.76 -1.63 -12.43
C THR A 52 -7.07 -2.40 -12.10
N PRO A 53 -7.01 -3.48 -11.30
CA PRO A 53 -8.21 -4.18 -10.82
C PRO A 53 -9.21 -3.22 -10.15
N GLU A 54 -8.72 -2.33 -9.30
CA GLU A 54 -9.51 -1.30 -8.62
C GLU A 54 -10.14 -0.30 -9.61
N GLY A 55 -9.41 0.09 -10.66
CA GLY A 55 -9.92 0.99 -11.70
C GLY A 55 -11.05 0.36 -12.54
N TRP A 56 -10.96 -0.95 -12.81
CA TRP A 56 -12.04 -1.71 -13.42
C TRP A 56 -13.22 -1.88 -12.49
N ASP A 57 -12.98 -2.19 -11.22
CA ASP A 57 -14.03 -2.29 -10.21
C ASP A 57 -14.84 -0.98 -10.09
N MET A 58 -14.16 0.16 -10.04
CA MET A 58 -14.79 1.48 -10.05
C MET A 58 -15.60 1.75 -11.32
N THR A 59 -15.13 1.26 -12.47
CA THR A 59 -15.83 1.43 -13.75
C THR A 59 -17.10 0.59 -13.81
N VAL A 60 -17.03 -0.68 -13.40
CA VAL A 60 -18.19 -1.58 -13.33
C VAL A 60 -19.18 -1.09 -12.28
N ALA A 61 -18.71 -0.66 -11.10
CA ALA A 61 -19.55 -0.06 -10.06
C ALA A 61 -20.34 1.14 -10.58
N ARG A 62 -19.70 2.01 -11.36
CA ARG A 62 -20.37 3.16 -12.00
C ARG A 62 -21.44 2.71 -13.00
N MET A 63 -21.23 1.63 -13.76
CA MET A 63 -22.26 1.10 -14.66
C MET A 63 -23.49 0.62 -13.89
N ILE A 64 -23.30 0.01 -12.72
CA ILE A 64 -24.39 -0.42 -11.84
C ILE A 64 -25.12 0.80 -11.25
N ILE A 65 -24.38 1.75 -10.70
CA ILE A 65 -24.93 2.90 -9.96
C ILE A 65 -25.56 3.94 -10.89
N SER A 66 -24.85 4.33 -11.96
CA SER A 66 -25.24 5.44 -12.83
C SER A 66 -26.06 5.01 -14.04
N HIS A 67 -25.90 3.76 -14.51
CA HIS A 67 -26.56 3.27 -15.73
C HIS A 67 -27.45 2.05 -15.49
N GLY A 68 -27.62 1.62 -14.24
CA GLY A 68 -28.60 0.61 -13.85
C GLY A 68 -28.27 -0.82 -14.29
N VAL A 69 -27.05 -1.10 -14.73
CA VAL A 69 -26.60 -2.44 -15.13
C VAL A 69 -26.80 -3.41 -13.98
N LYS A 70 -27.44 -4.56 -14.25
CA LYS A 70 -27.75 -5.58 -13.24
C LYS A 70 -26.68 -6.66 -13.25
N LEU A 71 -25.86 -6.65 -12.19
CA LEU A 71 -24.87 -7.67 -11.88
C LEU A 71 -24.99 -8.01 -10.39
N SER A 72 -24.97 -9.30 -10.08
CA SER A 72 -24.72 -9.80 -8.72
C SER A 72 -23.27 -9.51 -8.31
N ALA A 73 -22.96 -9.71 -7.02
CA ALA A 73 -21.60 -9.53 -6.51
C ALA A 73 -20.59 -10.47 -7.20
N ASP A 74 -20.97 -11.73 -7.41
CA ASP A 74 -20.12 -12.72 -8.08
C ASP A 74 -19.93 -12.41 -9.57
N GLU A 75 -20.99 -11.97 -10.26
CA GLU A 75 -20.87 -11.53 -11.67
C GLU A 75 -19.97 -10.29 -11.78
N ARG A 76 -20.10 -9.30 -10.88
CA ARG A 76 -19.20 -8.15 -10.84
C ARG A 76 -17.75 -8.59 -10.62
N ALA A 77 -17.50 -9.48 -9.67
CA ALA A 77 -16.16 -10.00 -9.40
C ALA A 77 -15.57 -10.72 -10.62
N ALA A 78 -16.38 -11.54 -11.31
CA ALA A 78 -15.97 -12.24 -12.53
C ALA A 78 -15.67 -11.27 -13.69
N VAL A 79 -16.50 -10.25 -13.90
CA VAL A 79 -16.27 -9.21 -14.91
C VAL A 79 -15.01 -8.41 -14.60
N VAL A 80 -14.83 -7.97 -13.36
CA VAL A 80 -13.62 -7.23 -12.93
C VAL A 80 -12.37 -8.09 -13.12
N LYS A 81 -12.41 -9.37 -12.74
CA LYS A 81 -11.29 -10.29 -12.94
C LYS A 81 -10.94 -10.44 -14.41
N TYR A 82 -11.92 -10.64 -15.28
CA TYR A 82 -11.70 -10.76 -16.72
C TYR A 82 -11.12 -9.48 -17.32
N LEU A 83 -11.69 -8.32 -16.99
CA LEU A 83 -11.21 -7.02 -17.50
C LEU A 83 -9.81 -6.68 -17.00
N ALA A 84 -9.50 -6.97 -15.73
CA ALA A 84 -8.15 -6.77 -15.21
C ALA A 84 -7.12 -7.68 -15.88
N ASP A 85 -7.44 -8.96 -16.09
CA ASP A 85 -6.52 -9.91 -16.72
C ASP A 85 -6.27 -9.62 -18.20
N THR A 86 -7.29 -9.15 -18.92
CA THR A 86 -7.20 -8.90 -20.37
C THR A 86 -6.84 -7.46 -20.71
N ARG A 87 -7.13 -6.52 -19.81
CA ARG A 87 -6.94 -5.07 -19.99
C ARG A 87 -6.37 -4.43 -18.74
N GLY A 88 -5.37 -5.10 -18.17
CA GLY A 88 -4.62 -4.65 -17.01
C GLY A 88 -3.51 -3.67 -17.36
N LEU A 89 -2.72 -3.32 -16.35
CA LEU A 89 -1.48 -2.58 -16.50
C LEU A 89 -0.30 -3.51 -16.27
N ALA A 90 0.77 -3.37 -17.05
CA ALA A 90 2.05 -4.03 -16.75
C ALA A 90 2.63 -3.47 -15.42
N PRO A 91 3.50 -4.19 -14.71
CA PRO A 91 4.09 -3.71 -13.45
C PRO A 91 4.69 -2.30 -13.57
N GLN A 92 5.47 -2.05 -14.62
CA GLN A 92 6.13 -0.77 -14.90
C GLN A 92 5.14 0.38 -15.14
N GLU A 93 3.91 0.07 -15.55
CA GLU A 93 2.88 1.08 -15.77
C GLU A 93 2.23 1.56 -14.46
N THR A 94 2.48 0.87 -13.34
CA THR A 94 2.01 1.24 -11.99
C THR A 94 3.07 1.94 -11.14
N ASP A 95 4.31 2.01 -11.63
CA ASP A 95 5.45 2.60 -10.91
C ASP A 95 5.15 4.05 -10.52
N GLY A 96 5.55 4.41 -9.29
CA GLY A 96 5.31 5.74 -8.72
C GLY A 96 3.90 5.98 -8.17
N TYR A 97 2.89 5.18 -8.56
CA TYR A 97 1.48 5.39 -8.16
C TYR A 97 0.89 4.24 -7.34
N ARG A 98 1.67 3.19 -7.04
CA ARG A 98 1.25 2.05 -6.21
C ARG A 98 0.73 2.45 -4.83
N TYR A 99 1.23 3.55 -4.26
CA TYR A 99 0.76 4.08 -2.98
C TYR A 99 -0.77 4.23 -2.93
N LEU A 100 -1.39 4.58 -4.07
CA LEU A 100 -2.84 4.75 -4.16
C LEU A 100 -3.59 3.42 -4.11
N ILE A 101 -3.04 2.39 -4.75
CA ILE A 101 -3.57 1.03 -4.76
C ILE A 101 -3.44 0.40 -3.36
N GLU A 102 -2.30 0.65 -2.73
CA GLU A 102 -1.93 0.20 -1.38
C GLU A 102 -2.64 0.98 -0.25
N ARG A 103 -3.45 1.99 -0.61
CA ARG A 103 -4.21 2.87 0.29
C ARG A 103 -3.32 3.62 1.28
N ASP A 104 -2.13 4.03 0.83
CA ASP A 104 -1.20 4.90 1.57
C ASP A 104 -1.50 6.37 1.25
N PHE A 105 -2.56 6.91 1.87
CA PHE A 105 -3.09 8.23 1.54
C PHE A 105 -2.39 9.40 2.23
N ASN A 106 -1.26 9.15 2.87
CA ASN A 106 -0.47 10.20 3.52
C ASN A 106 0.47 10.92 2.55
N ARG A 107 0.53 10.49 1.28
CA ARG A 107 1.36 11.09 0.24
C ARG A 107 0.75 12.37 -0.32
N VAL A 108 1.57 13.41 -0.43
CA VAL A 108 1.24 14.60 -1.22
C VAL A 108 1.67 14.38 -2.65
N GLU A 109 0.72 14.50 -3.58
CA GLU A 109 1.06 14.47 -5.00
C GLU A 109 1.65 15.82 -5.43
N SER A 110 2.85 15.77 -6.01
CA SER A 110 3.46 16.89 -6.72
C SER A 110 3.79 16.41 -8.12
N VAL A 111 3.10 16.98 -9.11
CA VAL A 111 3.27 16.64 -10.53
C VAL A 111 3.88 17.82 -11.25
N GLN A 112 4.96 17.55 -11.98
CA GLN A 112 5.75 18.55 -12.69
C GLN A 112 5.87 18.20 -14.18
N GLY A 113 6.43 19.11 -14.96
CA GLY A 113 6.71 18.89 -16.39
C GLY A 113 5.45 18.73 -17.23
N GLU A 114 5.50 17.83 -18.22
CA GLU A 114 4.44 17.64 -19.22
C GLU A 114 3.08 17.24 -18.64
N ALA A 115 3.07 16.59 -17.47
CA ALA A 115 1.86 16.17 -16.77
C ALA A 115 1.16 17.31 -16.01
N LYS A 116 1.86 18.44 -15.76
CA LYS A 116 1.37 19.53 -14.90
C LYS A 116 0.04 20.15 -15.38
N PRO A 117 -0.17 20.45 -16.68
CA PRO A 117 -1.45 20.99 -17.13
C PRO A 117 -2.63 20.05 -16.86
N ALA A 118 -2.44 18.74 -17.01
CA ALA A 118 -3.45 17.74 -16.68
C ALA A 118 -3.69 17.65 -15.16
N PHE A 119 -2.63 17.72 -14.35
CA PHE A 119 -2.74 17.78 -12.89
C PHE A 119 -3.56 19.00 -12.43
N ASP A 120 -3.17 20.21 -12.86
CA ASP A 120 -3.82 21.45 -12.45
C ASP A 120 -5.29 21.53 -12.91
N THR A 121 -5.64 20.86 -14.01
CA THR A 121 -7.00 20.86 -14.57
C THR A 121 -7.88 19.78 -13.93
N CYS A 122 -7.33 18.61 -13.58
CA CYS A 122 -8.11 17.42 -13.25
C CYS A 122 -7.95 16.92 -11.80
N ALA A 123 -6.82 17.14 -11.14
CA ALA A 123 -6.46 16.47 -9.88
C ALA A 123 -6.91 17.19 -8.59
N ARG A 124 -7.97 18.01 -8.67
CA ARG A 124 -8.51 18.75 -7.51
C ARG A 124 -9.65 18.03 -6.77
N CYS A 125 -10.23 17.00 -7.37
CA CYS A 125 -11.36 16.24 -6.80
C CYS A 125 -10.95 14.85 -6.31
N HIS A 126 -9.96 14.24 -6.96
CA HIS A 126 -9.38 12.93 -6.64
C HIS A 126 -7.91 12.95 -7.04
N SER A 127 -7.15 11.94 -6.61
CA SER A 127 -5.72 11.86 -6.93
C SER A 127 -5.47 11.90 -8.45
N TYR A 128 -4.34 12.48 -8.83
CA TYR A 128 -3.75 12.32 -10.15
C TYR A 128 -3.33 10.88 -10.40
N GLY A 129 -2.94 10.14 -9.35
CA GLY A 129 -2.66 8.71 -9.43
C GLY A 129 -3.83 7.92 -10.04
N ARG A 130 -5.08 8.30 -9.79
CA ARG A 130 -6.24 7.68 -10.45
C ARG A 130 -6.24 7.89 -11.97
N ILE A 131 -5.68 8.99 -12.46
CA ILE A 131 -5.49 9.27 -13.89
C ILE A 131 -4.30 8.45 -14.42
N ALA A 132 -3.16 8.52 -13.73
CA ALA A 132 -1.93 7.86 -14.13
C ALA A 132 -1.99 6.32 -14.10
N LEU A 133 -2.90 5.74 -13.31
CA LEU A 133 -3.19 4.30 -13.25
C LEU A 133 -4.22 3.85 -14.31
N GLN A 134 -4.26 4.55 -15.44
CA GLN A 134 -5.06 4.17 -16.60
C GLN A 134 -4.24 4.35 -17.87
N ARG A 135 -4.59 3.59 -18.91
CA ARG A 135 -4.03 3.71 -20.25
C ARG A 135 -5.21 3.77 -21.20
N ARG A 136 -5.25 4.75 -22.10
CA ARG A 136 -6.39 4.97 -22.99
C ARG A 136 -5.93 5.51 -24.34
N THR A 137 -6.74 5.32 -25.36
CA THR A 137 -6.54 6.04 -26.62
C THR A 137 -6.80 7.53 -26.39
N GLU A 138 -6.17 8.40 -27.18
CA GLU A 138 -6.41 9.85 -27.08
C GLU A 138 -7.91 10.18 -27.25
N SER A 139 -8.59 9.48 -28.16
CA SER A 139 -10.01 9.66 -28.39
C SER A 139 -10.88 9.20 -27.21
N ASP A 140 -10.45 8.21 -26.42
CA ASP A 140 -11.14 7.85 -25.18
C ASP A 140 -10.83 8.81 -24.02
N TRP A 141 -9.61 9.36 -23.96
CA TRP A 141 -9.29 10.48 -23.07
C TRP A 141 -10.17 11.70 -23.38
N ALA A 142 -10.39 12.03 -24.65
CA ALA A 142 -11.23 13.15 -25.06
C ALA A 142 -12.69 12.98 -24.61
N LYS A 143 -13.20 11.74 -24.50
CA LYS A 143 -14.56 11.46 -24.00
C LYS A 143 -14.72 11.66 -22.49
N LEU A 144 -13.63 11.61 -21.71
CA LEU A 144 -13.71 11.71 -20.24
C LEU A 144 -14.17 13.08 -19.73
N PRO A 145 -13.65 14.22 -20.22
CA PRO A 145 -14.17 15.54 -19.88
C PRO A 145 -15.67 15.67 -20.09
N HIS A 146 -16.21 15.17 -21.21
CA HIS A 146 -17.66 15.14 -21.48
C HIS A 146 -18.42 14.37 -20.41
N TYR A 147 -17.90 13.21 -19.99
CA TYR A 147 -18.49 12.47 -18.87
C TYR A 147 -18.44 13.27 -17.57
N HIS A 148 -17.30 13.92 -17.25
CA HIS A 148 -17.16 14.66 -16.00
C HIS A 148 -18.08 15.88 -15.93
N VAL A 149 -18.17 16.69 -16.99
CA VAL A 149 -19.08 17.84 -17.01
C VAL A 149 -20.54 17.39 -17.06
N GLY A 150 -20.85 16.32 -17.80
CA GLY A 150 -22.21 15.79 -17.86
C GLY A 150 -22.70 15.23 -16.53
N GLN A 151 -21.82 14.55 -15.79
CA GLN A 151 -22.14 13.96 -14.48
C GLN A 151 -22.04 14.97 -13.33
N TYR A 152 -21.12 15.94 -13.43
CA TYR A 152 -20.87 16.97 -12.44
C TYR A 152 -20.84 18.36 -13.09
N PRO A 153 -22.00 18.93 -13.48
CA PRO A 153 -22.05 20.19 -14.23
C PRO A 153 -21.39 21.38 -13.54
N VAL A 154 -21.28 21.33 -12.22
CA VAL A 154 -20.63 22.37 -11.42
C VAL A 154 -19.10 22.33 -11.46
N ILE A 155 -18.49 21.37 -12.17
CA ILE A 155 -17.02 21.21 -12.22
C ILE A 155 -16.31 22.46 -12.75
N GLU A 156 -16.94 23.19 -13.66
CA GLU A 156 -16.35 24.41 -14.26
C GLU A 156 -16.45 25.62 -13.35
N ILE A 157 -17.42 25.67 -12.43
CA ILE A 157 -17.63 26.84 -11.56
C ILE A 157 -16.99 26.70 -10.17
N GLN A 158 -16.33 25.57 -9.91
CA GLN A 158 -15.56 25.35 -8.68
C GLN A 158 -14.18 26.04 -8.74
N ALA A 159 -13.51 26.17 -7.60
CA ALA A 159 -12.11 26.61 -7.55
C ALA A 159 -11.22 25.68 -8.40
N GLY A 160 -10.33 26.24 -9.21
CA GLY A 160 -9.52 25.50 -10.20
C GLY A 160 -10.23 25.25 -11.54
N GLY A 161 -11.55 25.49 -11.62
CA GLY A 161 -12.31 25.50 -12.87
C GLY A 161 -12.62 26.93 -13.32
N ARG A 162 -13.23 27.75 -12.44
CA ARG A 162 -13.80 29.06 -12.80
C ARG A 162 -12.77 30.15 -13.09
N ASP A 163 -11.51 29.90 -12.76
CA ASP A 163 -10.36 30.78 -12.97
C ASP A 163 -9.73 30.63 -14.37
N ARG A 164 -10.30 29.77 -15.23
CA ARG A 164 -9.77 29.47 -16.56
C ARG A 164 -10.87 29.01 -17.53
N ASN A 165 -10.54 28.92 -18.82
CA ASN A 165 -11.37 28.22 -19.81
C ASN A 165 -11.24 26.71 -19.62
N TRP A 166 -11.78 26.18 -18.53
CA TRP A 166 -11.58 24.78 -18.12
C TRP A 166 -12.01 23.81 -19.22
N TRP A 167 -13.16 24.05 -19.86
CA TRP A 167 -13.67 23.20 -20.92
C TRP A 167 -12.70 23.07 -22.10
N GLU A 168 -12.23 24.20 -22.62
CA GLU A 168 -11.27 24.25 -23.73
C GLU A 168 -10.02 23.44 -23.41
N LEU A 169 -9.41 23.66 -22.25
CA LEU A 169 -8.23 22.92 -21.79
C LEU A 169 -8.52 21.42 -21.65
N ALA A 170 -9.63 21.08 -20.99
CA ALA A 170 -10.01 19.70 -20.70
C ALA A 170 -10.34 18.90 -21.96
N THR A 171 -10.91 19.52 -23.01
CA THR A 171 -11.25 18.80 -24.26
C THR A 171 -10.20 18.84 -25.34
N THR A 172 -9.19 19.70 -25.24
CA THR A 172 -8.15 19.86 -26.28
C THR A 172 -6.77 19.47 -25.77
N GLN A 173 -6.17 20.27 -24.89
CA GLN A 173 -4.81 20.11 -24.44
C GLN A 173 -4.63 18.87 -23.56
N VAL A 174 -5.56 18.64 -22.61
CA VAL A 174 -5.43 17.54 -21.64
C VAL A 174 -5.49 16.15 -22.32
N PRO A 175 -6.43 15.86 -23.25
CA PRO A 175 -6.46 14.56 -23.92
C PRO A 175 -5.20 14.27 -24.72
N ALA A 176 -4.62 15.25 -25.41
CA ALA A 176 -3.35 15.08 -26.13
C ALA A 176 -2.19 14.76 -25.19
N ILE A 177 -2.07 15.47 -24.06
CA ILE A 177 -1.08 15.20 -23.01
C ILE A 177 -1.25 13.77 -22.47
N LEU A 178 -2.46 13.40 -22.08
CA LEU A 178 -2.74 12.09 -21.48
C LEU A 178 -2.62 10.94 -22.50
N GLY A 179 -2.96 11.17 -23.76
CA GLY A 179 -2.77 10.21 -24.84
C GLY A 179 -1.30 9.88 -25.07
N LYS A 180 -0.41 10.88 -24.95
CA LYS A 180 1.03 10.70 -25.04
C LYS A 180 1.64 10.04 -23.79
N LEU A 181 1.25 10.50 -22.60
CA LEU A 181 1.82 9.99 -21.34
C LEU A 181 1.30 8.59 -20.99
N TYR A 182 0.03 8.31 -21.31
CA TYR A 182 -0.69 7.12 -20.90
C TYR A 182 -1.46 6.47 -22.06
N PRO A 183 -0.76 6.08 -23.15
CA PRO A 183 -1.39 5.49 -24.33
C PRO A 183 -1.96 4.10 -24.03
N ASN A 184 -3.07 3.74 -24.69
CA ASN A 184 -3.68 2.40 -24.56
C ASN A 184 -2.67 1.31 -24.94
N ASP A 185 -1.97 1.49 -26.06
CA ASP A 185 -0.95 0.57 -26.52
C ASP A 185 0.43 0.99 -26.01
N SER A 186 1.13 0.07 -25.35
CA SER A 186 2.48 0.31 -24.84
C SER A 186 3.35 -0.93 -25.04
N GLY A 187 4.64 -0.73 -25.30
CA GLY A 187 5.60 -1.83 -25.40
C GLY A 187 5.69 -2.65 -24.11
N ALA A 188 5.54 -2.00 -22.95
CA ALA A 188 5.52 -2.67 -21.65
C ALA A 188 4.35 -3.65 -21.53
N TRP A 189 3.15 -3.26 -21.97
CA TRP A 189 1.98 -4.14 -21.95
C TRP A 189 2.12 -5.30 -22.95
N GLN A 190 2.55 -5.03 -24.18
CA GLN A 190 2.77 -6.06 -25.20
C GLN A 190 3.76 -7.13 -24.73
N GLN A 191 4.89 -6.70 -24.13
CA GLN A 191 5.87 -7.63 -23.56
C GLN A 191 5.30 -8.39 -22.36
N TRP A 192 4.51 -7.73 -21.51
CA TRP A 192 3.89 -8.37 -20.35
C TRP A 192 2.93 -9.49 -20.74
N GLN A 193 2.09 -9.26 -21.76
CA GLN A 193 1.12 -10.25 -22.23
C GLN A 193 1.76 -11.52 -22.79
N GLN A 194 3.00 -11.44 -23.26
CA GLN A 194 3.75 -12.59 -23.80
C GLN A 194 4.43 -13.43 -22.72
N ARG A 195 4.45 -12.96 -21.46
CA ARG A 195 5.12 -13.68 -20.37
C ARG A 195 4.31 -14.86 -19.86
N GLU A 196 5.03 -15.90 -19.47
CA GLU A 196 4.46 -16.96 -18.66
C GLU A 196 4.09 -16.42 -17.27
N ARG A 197 2.88 -16.76 -16.80
CA ARG A 197 2.38 -16.31 -15.50
C ARG A 197 3.06 -17.11 -14.40
N ALA A 198 3.72 -16.43 -13.47
CA ALA A 198 4.27 -17.07 -12.28
C ALA A 198 3.15 -17.46 -11.30
N SER A 199 3.26 -18.62 -10.69
CA SER A 199 2.43 -19.02 -9.55
C SER A 199 2.99 -18.46 -8.25
N ALA A 200 2.11 -18.09 -7.31
CA ALA A 200 2.49 -17.74 -5.94
C ALA A 200 2.51 -18.95 -4.97
N ALA A 201 2.06 -20.13 -5.40
CA ALA A 201 1.99 -21.32 -4.55
C ALA A 201 3.37 -21.74 -4.04
N GLY A 202 3.47 -22.12 -2.77
CA GLY A 202 4.71 -22.53 -2.10
C GLY A 202 4.91 -21.84 -0.75
N THR A 203 6.10 -22.02 -0.18
CA THR A 203 6.49 -21.41 1.09
C THR A 203 7.27 -20.13 0.87
N TRP A 204 7.08 -19.19 1.79
CA TRP A 204 7.69 -17.87 1.75
C TRP A 204 8.23 -17.49 3.11
N ARG A 205 9.36 -16.79 3.12
CA ARG A 205 9.87 -16.07 4.29
C ARG A 205 9.67 -14.59 4.07
N PHE A 206 9.19 -13.89 5.09
CA PHE A 206 8.91 -12.47 4.98
C PHE A 206 9.46 -11.66 6.15
N VAL A 207 9.63 -10.39 5.88
CA VAL A 207 9.97 -9.34 6.85
C VAL A 207 9.05 -8.16 6.62
N GLY A 208 8.89 -7.33 7.62
CA GLY A 208 8.04 -6.17 7.51
C GLY A 208 8.11 -5.25 8.71
N HIS A 209 7.29 -4.22 8.65
CA HIS A 209 7.17 -3.23 9.71
C HIS A 209 5.72 -2.79 9.83
N ARG A 210 5.22 -2.74 11.07
CA ARG A 210 3.90 -2.22 11.43
C ARG A 210 4.10 -0.96 12.27
N PRO A 211 3.70 0.22 11.75
CA PRO A 211 3.79 1.45 12.52
C PRO A 211 3.15 1.34 13.90
N GLY A 212 3.82 1.89 14.92
CA GLY A 212 3.37 1.84 16.32
C GLY A 212 3.62 0.52 17.04
N ARG A 213 4.17 -0.48 16.36
CA ARG A 213 4.58 -1.75 16.98
C ARG A 213 6.01 -2.16 16.65
N GLY A 214 6.44 -1.95 15.41
CA GLY A 214 7.82 -2.19 14.98
C GLY A 214 7.97 -3.27 13.91
N ALA A 215 9.22 -3.72 13.76
CA ALA A 215 9.60 -4.74 12.81
C ALA A 215 9.01 -6.11 13.16
N TYR A 216 8.77 -6.92 12.14
CA TYR A 216 8.38 -8.31 12.27
C TYR A 216 9.02 -9.17 11.18
N GLU A 217 9.11 -10.45 11.45
CA GLU A 217 9.49 -11.49 10.49
C GLU A 217 8.43 -12.59 10.47
N GLY A 218 8.55 -13.53 9.55
CA GLY A 218 7.68 -14.69 9.57
C GLY A 218 7.80 -15.60 8.37
N VAL A 219 6.86 -16.55 8.33
CA VAL A 219 6.71 -17.51 7.23
C VAL A 219 5.27 -17.56 6.75
N ALA A 220 5.10 -17.77 5.44
CA ALA A 220 3.79 -17.96 4.83
C ALA A 220 3.75 -19.23 3.99
N THR A 221 2.59 -19.90 4.01
CA THR A 221 2.26 -21.00 3.10
C THR A 221 1.13 -20.55 2.19
N ILE A 222 1.35 -20.67 0.89
CA ILE A 222 0.40 -20.30 -0.15
C ILE A 222 0.08 -21.55 -0.96
N GLU A 223 -1.19 -21.94 -0.99
CA GLU A 223 -1.67 -23.13 -1.69
C GLU A 223 -2.56 -22.70 -2.84
N ALA A 224 -2.26 -23.14 -4.07
CA ALA A 224 -3.13 -22.93 -5.21
C ALA A 224 -4.27 -23.96 -5.18
N ASP A 225 -5.50 -23.53 -5.53
CA ASP A 225 -6.64 -24.44 -5.59
C ASP A 225 -6.45 -25.55 -6.65
N ARG A 226 -5.66 -25.27 -7.69
CA ARG A 226 -5.24 -26.21 -8.74
C ARG A 226 -4.02 -25.68 -9.49
N ALA A 227 -3.37 -26.52 -10.30
CA ALA A 227 -2.30 -26.08 -11.18
C ALA A 227 -2.80 -24.99 -12.15
N GLY A 228 -2.01 -23.91 -12.32
CA GLY A 228 -2.40 -22.75 -13.14
C GLY A 228 -3.52 -21.88 -12.53
N ALA A 229 -3.90 -22.10 -11.27
CA ALA A 229 -4.86 -21.24 -10.59
C ALA A 229 -4.29 -19.84 -10.33
N ASP A 230 -5.20 -18.88 -10.32
CA ASP A 230 -4.98 -17.50 -9.90
C ASP A 230 -5.59 -17.22 -8.51
N ARG A 231 -6.16 -18.24 -7.87
CA ARG A 231 -6.75 -18.22 -6.52
C ARG A 231 -5.96 -19.12 -5.58
N TYR A 232 -5.82 -18.66 -4.35
CA TYR A 232 -4.97 -19.27 -3.35
C TYR A 232 -5.59 -19.23 -1.96
N LYS A 233 -5.31 -20.27 -1.17
CA LYS A 233 -5.45 -20.25 0.29
C LYS A 233 -4.12 -19.85 0.89
N VAL A 234 -4.17 -19.03 1.93
CA VAL A 234 -2.97 -18.44 2.53
C VAL A 234 -2.97 -18.60 4.04
N LYS A 235 -1.79 -18.88 4.59
CA LYS A 235 -1.52 -18.90 6.01
C LYS A 235 -0.21 -18.18 6.29
N PHE A 236 -0.21 -17.28 7.27
CA PHE A 236 0.93 -16.49 7.70
C PHE A 236 1.15 -16.69 9.19
N GLN A 237 2.41 -16.72 9.60
CA GLN A 237 2.85 -16.69 10.99
C GLN A 237 3.83 -15.54 11.14
N PHE A 238 3.53 -14.61 12.05
CA PHE A 238 4.31 -13.41 12.32
C PHE A 238 5.00 -13.55 13.68
N ASP A 239 6.27 -13.16 13.74
CA ASP A 239 7.04 -12.96 14.95
C ASP A 239 7.47 -11.49 15.00
N TYR A 240 6.93 -10.73 15.95
CA TYR A 240 7.23 -9.30 16.12
C TYR A 240 8.47 -9.10 17.00
N ALA A 241 9.17 -7.99 16.79
CA ALA A 241 10.34 -7.62 17.58
C ALA A 241 10.03 -7.40 19.08
N ASP A 242 8.77 -7.10 19.41
CA ASP A 242 8.27 -7.01 20.80
C ASP A 242 8.06 -8.38 21.48
N GLY A 243 8.30 -9.48 20.76
CA GLY A 243 8.16 -10.86 21.23
C GLY A 243 6.75 -11.44 21.06
N GLN A 244 5.77 -10.66 20.58
CA GLN A 244 4.44 -11.15 20.30
C GLN A 244 4.40 -11.90 18.96
N ARG A 245 3.42 -12.81 18.85
CA ARG A 245 3.16 -13.59 17.65
C ARG A 245 1.76 -13.35 17.17
N GLU A 246 1.57 -13.33 15.84
CA GLU A 246 0.25 -13.31 15.23
C GLU A 246 0.15 -14.36 14.13
N THR A 247 -1.07 -14.76 13.81
CA THR A 247 -1.37 -15.62 12.67
C THR A 247 -2.35 -14.92 11.74
N ALA A 248 -2.25 -15.20 10.44
CA ALA A 248 -3.27 -14.79 9.50
C ALA A 248 -3.64 -15.90 8.54
N GLU A 249 -4.93 -16.08 8.27
CA GLU A 249 -5.40 -17.03 7.28
C GLU A 249 -6.54 -16.47 6.42
N GLY A 250 -6.64 -16.93 5.17
CA GLY A 250 -7.71 -16.51 4.28
C GLY A 250 -7.46 -16.90 2.84
N GLU A 251 -7.95 -16.06 1.94
CA GLU A 251 -7.93 -16.30 0.49
C GLU A 251 -7.30 -15.14 -0.25
N ALA A 252 -6.62 -15.46 -1.34
CA ALA A 252 -5.99 -14.50 -2.22
C ALA A 252 -6.30 -14.78 -3.69
N ILE A 253 -6.19 -13.74 -4.50
CA ILE A 253 -6.34 -13.78 -5.94
C ILE A 253 -5.25 -12.92 -6.59
N ILE A 254 -4.75 -13.38 -7.75
CA ILE A 254 -3.84 -12.62 -8.60
C ILE A 254 -4.59 -12.10 -9.84
N TYR A 255 -4.55 -10.80 -10.03
CA TYR A 255 -5.00 -10.14 -11.26
C TYR A 255 -3.81 -9.84 -12.17
N THR A 256 -4.03 -9.90 -13.49
CA THR A 256 -3.03 -9.49 -14.49
C THR A 256 -1.70 -10.28 -14.39
N GLY A 257 -1.69 -11.40 -13.67
CA GLY A 257 -0.50 -12.22 -13.41
C GLY A 257 0.46 -11.69 -12.33
N TYR A 258 0.18 -10.56 -11.66
CA TYR A 258 1.05 -10.04 -10.59
C TYR A 258 0.35 -9.25 -9.48
N GLU A 259 -0.83 -8.66 -9.72
CA GLU A 259 -1.54 -7.85 -8.73
C GLU A 259 -2.23 -8.76 -7.70
N TRP A 260 -1.58 -8.94 -6.56
CA TRP A 260 -2.06 -9.79 -5.48
C TRP A 260 -3.05 -9.04 -4.60
N ARG A 261 -4.22 -9.64 -4.38
CA ARG A 261 -5.23 -9.18 -3.42
C ARG A 261 -5.61 -10.32 -2.50
N ALA A 262 -5.45 -10.15 -1.19
CA ALA A 262 -5.91 -11.13 -0.22
C ALA A 262 -6.84 -10.51 0.80
N SER A 263 -7.73 -11.37 1.33
CA SER A 263 -8.59 -11.07 2.47
C SER A 263 -8.28 -12.12 3.52
N VAL A 264 -7.73 -11.68 4.66
CA VAL A 264 -7.26 -12.57 5.71
C VAL A 264 -7.81 -12.15 7.06
N LYS A 265 -8.02 -13.13 7.94
CA LYS A 265 -8.27 -12.91 9.37
C LYS A 265 -6.92 -12.97 10.07
N GLN A 266 -6.43 -11.83 10.56
CA GLN A 266 -5.16 -11.73 11.30
C GLN A 266 -5.46 -11.50 12.79
N ASP A 267 -5.31 -12.54 13.62
CA ASP A 267 -5.61 -12.50 15.06
C ASP A 267 -6.94 -11.81 15.41
N GLY A 268 -7.99 -12.12 14.64
CA GLY A 268 -9.33 -11.55 14.83
C GLY A 268 -9.60 -10.26 14.04
N MET A 269 -8.59 -9.60 13.48
CA MET A 269 -8.74 -8.43 12.61
C MET A 269 -9.00 -8.85 11.16
N ASP A 270 -9.98 -8.24 10.51
CA ASP A 270 -10.18 -8.42 9.06
C ASP A 270 -9.19 -7.54 8.31
N VAL A 271 -8.30 -8.14 7.52
CA VAL A 271 -7.19 -7.45 6.84
C VAL A 271 -7.30 -7.65 5.32
N ARG A 272 -6.99 -6.58 4.58
CA ARG A 272 -6.75 -6.63 3.13
C ARG A 272 -5.25 -6.58 2.87
N GLN A 273 -4.78 -7.42 1.97
CA GLN A 273 -3.40 -7.38 1.47
C GLN A 273 -3.39 -6.91 0.03
N VAL A 274 -2.52 -5.94 -0.27
CA VAL A 274 -2.32 -5.38 -1.61
C VAL A 274 -0.83 -5.50 -1.92
N PHE A 275 -0.46 -6.57 -2.63
CA PHE A 275 0.93 -6.87 -2.96
C PHE A 275 1.14 -6.96 -4.47
N THR A 276 2.40 -7.00 -4.88
CA THR A 276 2.86 -7.42 -6.19
C THR A 276 3.63 -8.73 -6.08
N LEU A 277 3.33 -9.68 -6.95
CA LEU A 277 4.21 -10.81 -7.23
C LEU A 277 5.25 -10.35 -8.27
N SER A 278 6.54 -10.56 -8.01
CA SER A 278 7.54 -10.24 -9.03
C SER A 278 7.35 -11.11 -10.28
N PRO A 279 7.75 -10.62 -11.47
CA PRO A 279 7.54 -11.37 -12.69
C PRO A 279 8.16 -12.77 -12.75
N ASP A 280 9.22 -13.01 -11.98
CA ASP A 280 9.91 -14.30 -11.83
C ASP A 280 9.28 -15.20 -10.74
N GLY A 281 8.23 -14.73 -10.06
CA GLY A 281 7.56 -15.43 -8.97
C GLY A 281 8.39 -15.57 -7.69
N GLN A 282 9.49 -14.81 -7.55
CA GLN A 282 10.44 -14.99 -6.45
C GLN A 282 10.20 -14.06 -5.24
N THR A 283 9.45 -12.98 -5.41
CA THR A 283 9.13 -12.01 -4.35
C THR A 283 7.67 -11.63 -4.33
N LEU A 284 7.14 -11.38 -3.13
CA LEU A 284 5.87 -10.71 -2.91
C LEU A 284 6.14 -9.47 -2.07
N SER A 285 5.62 -8.30 -2.45
CA SER A 285 5.81 -7.08 -1.67
C SER A 285 4.64 -6.11 -1.75
N GLY A 286 4.43 -5.34 -0.69
CA GLY A 286 3.44 -4.26 -0.67
C GLY A 286 2.93 -4.00 0.74
N ARG A 287 1.64 -3.66 0.85
CA ARG A 287 1.00 -3.22 2.10
C ARG A 287 -0.22 -4.05 2.44
N TRP A 288 -0.41 -4.32 3.73
CA TRP A 288 -1.66 -4.82 4.28
C TRP A 288 -2.27 -3.79 5.22
N TYR A 289 -3.59 -3.81 5.38
CA TYR A 289 -4.32 -2.88 6.25
C TYR A 289 -5.63 -3.46 6.77
N GLU A 290 -6.11 -2.91 7.88
CA GLU A 290 -7.40 -3.25 8.47
C GLU A 290 -8.55 -2.85 7.54
N ASN A 291 -9.46 -3.79 7.28
CA ASN A 291 -10.61 -3.57 6.41
C ASN A 291 -11.53 -2.49 6.99
N GLY A 292 -11.70 -1.39 6.28
CA GLY A 292 -12.50 -0.23 6.71
C GLY A 292 -11.71 0.83 7.48
N ILE A 293 -10.48 0.54 7.93
CA ILE A 293 -9.59 1.49 8.61
C ILE A 293 -8.20 1.36 7.99
N ASP A 294 -8.05 1.85 6.76
CA ASP A 294 -6.82 1.69 5.98
C ASP A 294 -5.58 2.37 6.59
N ALA A 295 -5.74 3.26 7.57
CA ALA A 295 -4.66 3.87 8.34
C ALA A 295 -3.90 2.87 9.24
N ILE A 296 -4.54 1.76 9.64
CA ILE A 296 -3.91 0.71 10.45
C ILE A 296 -3.44 -0.41 9.51
N GLY A 297 -2.13 -0.69 9.49
CA GLY A 297 -1.56 -1.66 8.57
C GLY A 297 -0.06 -1.83 8.72
N GLY A 298 0.55 -2.54 7.79
CA GLY A 298 2.00 -2.77 7.76
C GLY A 298 2.50 -3.08 6.35
N ARG A 299 3.82 -2.98 6.17
CA ARG A 299 4.49 -3.34 4.92
C ARG A 299 5.14 -4.71 5.03
N LEU A 300 5.10 -5.46 3.94
CA LEU A 300 5.65 -6.81 3.87
C LEU A 300 6.53 -6.95 2.62
N LEU A 301 7.70 -7.56 2.80
CA LEU A 301 8.55 -8.07 1.73
C LEU A 301 8.81 -9.56 1.99
N ALA A 302 8.44 -10.40 1.03
CA ALA A 302 8.64 -11.84 1.08
C ALA A 302 9.52 -12.31 -0.07
N ALA A 303 10.25 -13.39 0.19
CA ALA A 303 10.94 -14.17 -0.83
C ALA A 303 10.61 -15.65 -0.70
N ARG A 304 10.71 -16.36 -1.82
CA ARG A 304 10.57 -17.82 -1.85
C ARG A 304 11.51 -18.46 -0.83
N SER A 305 10.97 -19.43 -0.08
CA SER A 305 11.71 -20.19 0.90
C SER A 305 11.59 -21.69 0.68
N GLY A 306 12.46 -22.45 1.34
CA GLY A 306 12.49 -23.91 1.27
C GLY A 306 13.57 -24.45 0.33
N LYS A 307 13.50 -25.76 0.06
CA LYS A 307 14.50 -26.49 -0.71
C LYS A 307 14.51 -25.99 -2.17
N GLY A 308 15.67 -25.54 -2.64
CA GLY A 308 15.86 -25.04 -4.01
C GLY A 308 15.61 -23.54 -4.19
N SER A 309 15.16 -22.82 -3.15
CA SER A 309 15.05 -21.36 -3.21
C SER A 309 16.43 -20.70 -3.10
N ALA A 310 16.59 -19.54 -3.76
CA ALA A 310 17.83 -18.78 -3.71
C ALA A 310 18.14 -18.28 -2.28
N GLU A 311 19.43 -18.14 -1.99
CA GLU A 311 19.93 -17.47 -0.79
C GLU A 311 19.60 -15.97 -0.90
N ARG A 312 18.99 -15.39 0.14
CA ARG A 312 18.62 -13.98 0.14
C ARG A 312 18.59 -13.37 1.53
N LEU A 313 19.24 -12.22 1.69
CA LEU A 313 19.09 -11.37 2.86
C LEU A 313 17.93 -10.39 2.60
N LEU A 314 16.97 -10.34 3.52
CA LEU A 314 15.73 -9.55 3.40
C LEU A 314 15.77 -8.28 4.25
N ALA A 315 16.26 -8.37 5.49
CA ALA A 315 16.34 -7.24 6.40
C ALA A 315 17.48 -7.39 7.41
N VAL A 316 17.86 -6.26 8.01
CA VAL A 316 18.77 -6.16 9.15
C VAL A 316 18.08 -5.32 10.22
N GLU A 317 18.03 -5.82 11.45
CA GLU A 317 17.34 -5.16 12.56
C GLU A 317 18.20 -5.18 13.84
N PRO A 318 18.41 -4.04 14.52
CA PRO A 318 18.00 -2.69 14.10
C PRO A 318 18.70 -2.25 12.80
N THR A 319 18.14 -1.24 12.13
CA THR A 319 18.71 -0.67 10.88
C THR A 319 19.90 0.25 11.10
N HIS A 320 20.31 0.49 12.35
CA HIS A 320 21.42 1.37 12.71
C HIS A 320 22.28 0.80 13.85
N ILE A 321 23.52 1.28 13.97
CA ILE A 321 24.46 1.04 15.08
C ILE A 321 25.23 2.32 15.42
N LYS A 322 25.35 2.65 16.71
CA LYS A 322 26.10 3.83 17.17
C LYS A 322 27.60 3.53 17.19
N ALA A 323 28.44 4.42 16.68
CA ALA A 323 29.89 4.32 16.70
C ALA A 323 30.41 4.14 18.14
N GLY A 324 31.37 3.23 18.33
CA GLY A 324 31.95 2.94 19.64
C GLY A 324 31.06 2.09 20.55
N THR A 325 29.95 1.56 20.04
CA THR A 325 29.05 0.68 20.80
C THR A 325 29.09 -0.76 20.31
N THR A 326 28.69 -1.66 21.21
CA THR A 326 28.40 -3.06 20.89
C THR A 326 26.90 -3.27 21.03
N GLN A 327 26.27 -3.87 20.02
CA GLN A 327 24.84 -4.16 20.05
C GLN A 327 24.51 -5.47 19.35
N ARG A 328 23.32 -6.00 19.64
CA ARG A 328 22.78 -7.16 18.92
C ARG A 328 22.17 -6.72 17.60
N VAL A 329 22.55 -7.38 16.51
CA VAL A 329 22.01 -7.17 15.17
C VAL A 329 21.48 -8.50 14.64
N THR A 330 20.27 -8.49 14.10
CA THR A 330 19.61 -9.66 13.51
C THR A 330 19.51 -9.48 12.00
N LEU A 331 19.99 -10.48 11.26
CA LEU A 331 19.91 -10.58 9.81
C LEU A 331 18.82 -11.59 9.46
N TYR A 332 17.75 -11.13 8.83
CA TYR A 332 16.61 -11.96 8.41
C TYR A 332 16.71 -12.24 6.92
N GLY A 333 16.57 -13.50 6.53
CA GLY A 333 16.68 -13.91 5.14
C GLY A 333 16.19 -15.32 4.89
N ASN A 334 16.53 -15.89 3.74
CA ASN A 334 16.23 -17.26 3.38
C ASN A 334 17.52 -17.99 2.96
N ASN A 335 17.64 -19.26 3.37
CA ASN A 335 18.76 -20.15 3.05
C ASN A 335 20.15 -19.54 3.36
N LEU A 336 20.22 -18.70 4.41
CA LEU A 336 21.43 -17.98 4.82
C LEU A 336 22.54 -18.93 5.27
N SER A 337 23.72 -18.79 4.68
CA SER A 337 24.89 -19.63 4.96
C SER A 337 26.20 -18.85 4.85
N GLY A 338 27.28 -19.36 5.46
CA GLY A 338 28.59 -18.71 5.38
C GLY A 338 28.78 -17.52 6.35
N ASP A 339 29.83 -16.74 6.08
CA ASP A 339 30.31 -15.69 6.97
C ASP A 339 29.41 -14.46 6.97
N VAL A 340 29.31 -13.80 8.12
CA VAL A 340 28.56 -12.55 8.27
C VAL A 340 29.49 -11.37 8.10
N SER A 341 29.11 -10.42 7.25
CA SER A 341 29.76 -9.11 7.13
C SER A 341 28.73 -8.02 7.34
N LEU A 342 29.08 -7.02 8.15
CA LEU A 342 28.27 -5.82 8.38
C LEU A 342 28.91 -4.56 7.73
N GLY A 343 29.94 -4.77 6.91
CA GLY A 343 30.70 -3.74 6.22
C GLY A 343 31.74 -3.03 7.09
N ASP A 344 32.43 -2.07 6.48
CA ASP A 344 33.59 -1.39 7.08
C ASP A 344 33.27 -0.71 8.41
N SER A 345 34.22 -0.76 9.35
CA SER A 345 34.10 -0.22 10.71
C SER A 345 33.08 -0.91 11.61
N ILE A 346 32.56 -2.08 11.22
CA ILE A 346 31.67 -2.90 12.05
C ILE A 346 32.20 -4.33 12.08
N THR A 347 32.63 -4.79 13.25
CA THR A 347 33.14 -6.15 13.46
C THR A 347 32.05 -7.02 14.05
N VAL A 348 31.91 -8.24 13.53
CA VAL A 348 31.09 -9.29 14.16
C VAL A 348 31.90 -9.88 15.32
N ALA A 349 31.65 -9.42 16.53
CA ALA A 349 32.35 -9.91 17.73
C ALA A 349 31.98 -11.36 18.03
N ARG A 350 30.69 -11.72 17.85
CA ARG A 350 30.19 -13.07 18.11
C ARG A 350 28.92 -13.37 17.32
N VAL A 351 28.77 -14.61 16.84
CA VAL A 351 27.48 -15.12 16.35
C VAL A 351 26.71 -15.70 17.53
N VAL A 352 25.54 -15.14 17.82
CA VAL A 352 24.67 -15.52 18.95
C VAL A 352 23.72 -16.64 18.55
N GLU A 353 23.14 -16.54 17.37
CA GLU A 353 22.18 -17.50 16.82
C GLU A 353 22.45 -17.64 15.32
N ARG A 354 22.34 -18.86 14.79
CA ARG A 354 22.44 -19.12 13.37
C ARG A 354 21.41 -20.15 12.93
N ALA A 355 20.57 -19.74 12.01
CA ALA A 355 19.62 -20.55 11.29
C ALA A 355 19.54 -20.09 9.83
N ALA A 356 19.01 -20.95 8.95
CA ALA A 356 18.85 -20.62 7.53
C ALA A 356 17.94 -19.39 7.30
N GLY A 357 17.03 -19.11 8.22
CA GLY A 357 16.13 -17.96 8.15
C GLY A 357 16.63 -16.69 8.86
N LYS A 358 17.57 -16.85 9.79
CA LYS A 358 17.89 -15.82 10.80
C LYS A 358 19.30 -16.02 11.33
N VAL A 359 20.08 -14.95 11.34
CA VAL A 359 21.38 -14.92 12.01
C VAL A 359 21.41 -13.75 12.99
N VAL A 360 21.72 -14.02 14.24
CA VAL A 360 21.86 -12.98 15.28
C VAL A 360 23.32 -12.85 15.62
N VAL A 361 23.84 -11.64 15.58
CA VAL A 361 25.25 -11.34 15.91
C VAL A 361 25.35 -10.25 16.97
N GLU A 362 26.44 -10.28 17.71
CA GLU A 362 26.93 -9.18 18.50
C GLU A 362 27.89 -8.37 17.61
N ALA A 363 27.45 -7.18 17.22
CA ALA A 363 28.18 -6.29 16.33
C ALA A 363 28.85 -5.19 17.15
N GLN A 364 30.13 -4.95 16.90
CA GLN A 364 30.92 -3.89 17.52
C GLN A 364 31.27 -2.86 16.45
N ALA A 365 30.82 -1.62 16.65
CA ALA A 365 31.17 -0.50 15.79
C ALA A 365 32.43 0.21 16.30
N ASP A 366 33.35 0.51 15.39
CA ASP A 366 34.52 1.36 15.66
C ASP A 366 34.07 2.76 16.10
N GLY A 367 34.67 3.28 17.17
CA GLY A 367 34.40 4.65 17.66
C GLY A 367 34.82 5.75 16.69
N THR A 368 35.72 5.47 15.76
CA THR A 368 36.19 6.38 14.71
C THR A 368 35.46 6.20 13.37
N GLY A 369 34.52 5.26 13.32
CA GLY A 369 33.74 4.96 12.12
C GLY A 369 32.91 6.17 11.67
N LYS A 370 32.91 6.42 10.37
CA LYS A 370 32.16 7.53 9.76
C LYS A 370 30.70 7.14 9.54
N ASP A 371 29.83 8.14 9.71
CA ASP A 371 28.41 8.05 9.42
C ASP A 371 28.20 7.52 7.99
N GLY A 372 27.31 6.53 7.82
CA GLY A 372 27.04 5.96 6.51
C GLY A 372 26.36 4.60 6.54
N VAL A 373 25.62 4.29 5.49
CA VAL A 373 25.03 2.97 5.31
C VAL A 373 26.09 1.98 4.84
N ARG A 374 26.14 0.81 5.49
CA ARG A 374 26.99 -0.32 5.11
C ARG A 374 26.15 -1.40 4.47
N ALA A 375 26.73 -2.07 3.48
CA ALA A 375 26.17 -3.30 2.97
C ALA A 375 26.33 -4.41 4.01
N ALA A 376 25.27 -5.16 4.25
CA ALA A 376 25.30 -6.37 5.07
C ALA A 376 25.31 -7.61 4.17
N ALA A 377 25.97 -8.67 4.61
CA ALA A 377 26.00 -9.94 3.91
C ALA A 377 26.04 -11.13 4.87
N VAL A 378 25.48 -12.24 4.40
CA VAL A 378 25.68 -13.58 4.95
C VAL A 378 26.03 -14.48 3.76
N GLY A 379 27.28 -14.92 3.67
CA GLY A 379 27.77 -15.63 2.49
C GLY A 379 27.60 -14.81 1.21
N ASN A 380 26.82 -15.32 0.26
CA ASN A 380 26.55 -14.64 -1.01
C ASN A 380 25.29 -13.76 -0.96
N ALA A 381 24.45 -13.91 0.07
CA ALA A 381 23.30 -13.04 0.26
C ALA A 381 23.75 -11.66 0.73
N ARG A 382 23.40 -10.62 -0.03
CA ARG A 382 23.81 -9.24 0.24
C ARG A 382 22.62 -8.28 0.23
N LEU A 383 22.63 -7.34 1.17
CA LEU A 383 21.72 -6.21 1.24
C LEU A 383 22.54 -4.91 1.22
N GLN A 384 22.43 -4.11 0.15
CA GLN A 384 23.25 -2.91 0.00
C GLN A 384 22.91 -1.83 1.03
N GLN A 385 21.63 -1.69 1.37
CA GLN A 385 21.15 -0.83 2.45
C GLN A 385 20.99 -1.67 3.72
N GLY A 386 22.12 -2.14 4.26
CA GLY A 386 22.15 -3.09 5.37
C GLY A 386 22.02 -2.41 6.73
N LEU A 387 23.08 -1.74 7.17
CA LEU A 387 23.18 -1.21 8.53
C LEU A 387 23.81 0.19 8.51
N ALA A 388 23.12 1.19 9.06
CA ALA A 388 23.62 2.55 9.18
C ALA A 388 24.55 2.66 10.39
N LEU A 389 25.84 2.93 10.15
CA LEU A 389 26.75 3.37 11.21
C LEU A 389 26.53 4.86 11.43
N TYR A 390 26.39 5.29 12.68
CA TYR A 390 26.21 6.71 13.01
C TYR A 390 26.88 7.08 14.33
N ARG A 391 27.30 8.33 14.49
CA ARG A 391 27.83 8.87 15.76
C ARG A 391 26.73 9.47 16.59
N ASN A 392 25.90 10.32 16.00
CA ASN A 392 24.82 11.03 16.66
C ASN A 392 23.56 11.03 15.80
N VAL A 393 22.39 11.09 16.45
CA VAL A 393 21.15 11.41 15.75
C VAL A 393 21.13 12.92 15.53
N ASP A 394 21.39 13.42 14.33
CA ASP A 394 21.49 14.87 14.13
C ASP A 394 20.14 15.57 14.24
N TYR A 395 19.07 14.92 13.75
CA TYR A 395 17.71 15.37 13.92
C TYR A 395 16.72 14.20 13.91
N VAL A 396 15.50 14.48 14.36
CA VAL A 396 14.37 13.56 14.25
C VAL A 396 13.33 14.13 13.31
N ALA A 397 12.60 13.25 12.64
CA ALA A 397 11.38 13.57 11.91
C ALA A 397 10.23 12.72 12.45
N VAL A 398 9.01 13.21 12.25
CA VAL A 398 7.79 12.47 12.56
C VAL A 398 7.17 11.99 11.25
N GLU A 399 6.95 10.69 11.14
CA GLU A 399 6.16 10.05 10.10
C GLU A 399 4.72 9.83 10.61
N PRO A 400 3.68 9.84 9.74
CA PRO A 400 3.77 10.07 8.29
C PRO A 400 4.10 11.53 7.91
N GLU A 401 4.45 11.75 6.63
CA GLU A 401 4.79 13.08 6.10
C GLU A 401 3.65 14.09 6.32
N GLN A 402 2.43 13.70 5.95
CA GLN A 402 1.19 14.41 6.28
C GLN A 402 0.36 13.57 7.24
N ALA A 403 -0.24 14.25 8.22
CA ALA A 403 -1.09 13.62 9.22
C ALA A 403 -2.50 14.19 9.13
N MET A 404 -3.44 13.33 8.72
CA MET A 404 -4.86 13.66 8.66
C MET A 404 -5.68 12.55 9.31
N ALA A 405 -6.29 12.87 10.45
CA ALA A 405 -7.25 12.00 11.10
C ALA A 405 -8.68 12.39 10.71
N VAL A 406 -9.62 11.43 10.75
CA VAL A 406 -11.02 11.68 10.38
C VAL A 406 -11.94 11.25 11.52
N VAL A 407 -12.79 12.17 11.98
CA VAL A 407 -13.80 11.87 13.00
C VAL A 407 -14.73 10.76 12.51
N GLY A 408 -15.21 9.93 13.44
CA GLY A 408 -16.07 8.80 13.11
C GLY A 408 -16.77 8.26 14.35
N GLY A 409 -17.54 7.19 14.21
CA GLY A 409 -18.40 6.72 15.29
C GLY A 409 -19.51 7.74 15.59
N GLY A 410 -19.71 8.11 16.86
CA GLY A 410 -20.74 9.09 17.23
C GLY A 410 -22.16 8.70 16.79
N LYS A 411 -22.46 7.38 16.79
CA LYS A 411 -23.69 6.75 16.23
C LYS A 411 -23.80 6.77 14.70
N GLY A 412 -22.81 7.29 13.98
CA GLY A 412 -22.70 7.20 12.52
C GLY A 412 -22.11 5.87 12.04
N PRO A 413 -22.29 5.52 10.76
CA PRO A 413 -21.85 4.24 10.20
C PRO A 413 -20.38 4.20 9.81
N LEU A 414 -19.69 5.35 9.74
CA LEU A 414 -18.29 5.43 9.36
C LEU A 414 -17.39 5.34 10.59
N PRO A 415 -16.33 4.50 10.56
CA PRO A 415 -15.39 4.41 11.66
C PRO A 415 -14.54 5.67 11.77
N LYS A 416 -13.86 5.81 12.91
CA LYS A 416 -12.78 6.79 13.08
C LYS A 416 -11.60 6.39 12.19
N VAL A 417 -10.94 7.36 11.56
CA VAL A 417 -9.67 7.11 10.87
C VAL A 417 -8.54 7.71 11.71
N PRO A 418 -7.74 6.88 12.40
CA PRO A 418 -6.65 7.34 13.25
C PRO A 418 -5.42 7.74 12.42
N VAL A 419 -4.42 8.30 13.10
CA VAL A 419 -3.06 8.45 12.56
C VAL A 419 -2.09 7.80 13.54
N GLN A 420 -1.29 6.86 13.06
CA GLN A 420 -0.19 6.30 13.82
C GLN A 420 1.07 7.10 13.51
N PHE A 421 1.65 7.73 14.53
CA PHE A 421 2.90 8.47 14.40
C PHE A 421 4.09 7.61 14.77
N GLU A 422 5.22 7.87 14.10
CA GLU A 422 6.52 7.28 14.43
C GLU A 422 7.62 8.32 14.35
N SER A 423 8.61 8.20 15.24
CA SER A 423 9.81 9.03 15.25
C SER A 423 10.94 8.36 14.50
N VAL A 424 11.56 9.09 13.59
CA VAL A 424 12.64 8.61 12.74
C VAL A 424 13.87 9.45 12.98
N GLY A 425 14.99 8.79 13.29
CA GLY A 425 16.28 9.44 13.45
C GLY A 425 17.02 9.57 12.12
N TYR A 426 17.74 10.67 11.96
CA TYR A 426 18.58 10.95 10.80
C TYR A 426 19.94 11.48 11.23
N THR A 427 20.94 11.30 10.35
CA THR A 427 22.20 12.06 10.39
C THR A 427 22.36 12.82 9.08
N PHE A 428 22.99 13.99 9.11
CA PHE A 428 23.11 14.93 7.99
C PHE A 428 23.91 14.41 6.79
N GLY A 429 24.55 13.25 6.93
CA GLY A 429 25.40 12.72 5.86
C GLY A 429 26.67 13.55 5.63
N PRO A 430 27.39 13.28 4.53
CA PRO A 430 28.66 13.93 4.21
C PRO A 430 28.63 15.46 4.08
N ASP A 431 27.53 16.07 3.64
CA ASP A 431 27.45 17.52 3.42
C ASP A 431 27.17 18.34 4.71
N GLY A 432 26.74 17.65 5.77
CA GLY A 432 26.51 18.23 7.10
C GLY A 432 25.28 19.13 7.19
N LYS A 433 24.34 19.05 6.24
CA LYS A 433 23.13 19.86 6.20
C LYS A 433 21.89 19.00 6.34
N GLN A 434 20.87 19.56 7.00
CA GLN A 434 19.56 18.93 7.10
C GLN A 434 18.75 19.11 5.81
N GLY A 435 18.00 18.08 5.42
CA GLY A 435 17.01 18.12 4.35
C GLY A 435 17.61 17.94 2.96
N THR A 436 18.78 17.32 2.87
CA THR A 436 19.51 17.08 1.62
C THR A 436 19.41 15.61 1.21
N ALA A 437 19.81 15.32 -0.04
CA ALA A 437 19.68 13.97 -0.60
C ALA A 437 20.62 12.93 0.05
N ASP A 438 21.63 13.38 0.80
CA ASP A 438 22.61 12.54 1.48
C ASP A 438 22.33 12.36 2.98
N ASP A 439 21.24 12.92 3.51
CA ASP A 439 20.72 12.59 4.83
C ASP A 439 20.56 11.06 4.97
N ILE A 440 21.16 10.48 6.00
CA ILE A 440 21.09 9.05 6.25
C ILE A 440 19.98 8.78 7.25
N ARG A 441 18.93 8.10 6.79
CA ARG A 441 17.85 7.59 7.64
C ARG A 441 18.38 6.47 8.52
N LEU A 442 18.35 6.65 9.84
CA LEU A 442 18.85 5.67 10.82
C LEU A 442 17.80 4.61 11.14
N GLY A 443 16.52 4.95 11.07
CA GLY A 443 15.45 4.05 11.50
C GLY A 443 14.54 4.72 12.53
N TYR A 444 13.67 3.90 13.12
CA TYR A 444 12.75 4.36 14.14
C TYR A 444 13.44 4.39 15.51
N PHE A 445 13.14 5.43 16.28
CA PHE A 445 13.63 5.59 17.64
C PHE A 445 12.42 5.68 18.58
N PRO A 446 12.48 5.08 19.79
CA PRO A 446 11.47 5.32 20.82
C PRO A 446 11.38 6.82 21.15
N ALA A 447 10.16 7.33 21.27
CA ALA A 447 9.92 8.73 21.64
C ALA A 447 8.87 8.84 22.73
N THR A 448 8.95 9.93 23.49
CA THR A 448 7.84 10.43 24.29
C THR A 448 6.98 11.31 23.40
N TRP A 449 5.67 11.05 23.40
CA TRP A 449 4.70 11.76 22.56
C TRP A 449 3.92 12.79 23.37
N SER A 450 3.75 13.98 22.79
CA SER A 450 2.90 15.03 23.35
C SER A 450 2.07 15.71 22.26
N MET A 451 1.02 16.42 22.67
CA MET A 451 0.07 17.06 21.78
C MET A 451 -0.31 18.45 22.30
N ALA A 452 -0.35 19.44 21.41
CA ALA A 452 -0.76 20.80 21.68
C ALA A 452 -1.69 21.34 20.58
N ASN A 453 -2.32 22.49 20.82
CA ASN A 453 -3.05 23.21 19.77
C ASN A 453 -2.04 23.72 18.73
N ALA A 454 -2.31 23.57 17.44
CA ALA A 454 -1.34 23.93 16.39
C ALA A 454 -1.11 25.43 16.22
N ASN A 455 -2.12 26.24 16.58
CA ASN A 455 -2.12 27.68 16.37
C ASN A 455 -3.09 28.37 17.36
N ALA A 456 -3.09 29.71 17.37
CA ALA A 456 -3.92 30.50 18.29
C ALA A 456 -5.42 30.27 18.12
N PHE A 457 -5.88 29.97 16.90
CA PHE A 457 -7.29 29.68 16.66
C PHE A 457 -7.69 28.30 17.20
N ALA A 458 -6.82 27.30 17.05
CA ALA A 458 -7.00 25.98 17.66
C ALA A 458 -7.05 26.07 19.20
N GLU A 459 -6.28 26.96 19.80
CA GLU A 459 -6.34 27.25 21.25
C GLU A 459 -7.67 27.90 21.65
N GLU A 460 -8.14 28.91 20.92
CA GLU A 460 -9.45 29.54 21.12
C GLU A 460 -10.60 28.52 20.99
N MET A 461 -10.48 27.58 20.04
CA MET A 461 -11.45 26.51 19.79
C MET A 461 -11.27 25.28 20.71
N GLN A 462 -10.24 25.29 21.56
CA GLN A 462 -9.85 24.21 22.47
C GLN A 462 -9.70 22.86 21.76
N ASP A 463 -9.05 22.84 20.59
CA ASP A 463 -8.97 21.64 19.75
C ASP A 463 -8.39 20.43 20.49
N THR A 464 -7.36 20.62 21.33
CA THR A 464 -6.80 19.53 22.16
C THR A 464 -7.79 18.87 23.11
N ALA A 465 -8.85 19.56 23.52
CA ALA A 465 -9.87 19.02 24.42
C ALA A 465 -10.94 18.18 23.70
N TYR A 466 -11.10 18.36 22.39
CA TYR A 466 -12.22 17.79 21.63
C TYR A 466 -11.81 16.92 20.45
N ALA A 467 -10.69 17.24 19.80
CA ALA A 467 -10.31 16.66 18.51
C ALA A 467 -9.92 15.18 18.60
N GLY A 468 -9.44 14.72 19.75
CA GLY A 468 -9.11 13.32 19.98
C GLY A 468 -8.11 13.10 21.12
N THR A 469 -7.53 11.91 21.15
CA THR A 469 -6.56 11.50 22.18
C THR A 469 -5.31 10.90 21.54
N LEU A 470 -4.13 11.30 22.02
CA LEU A 470 -2.85 10.71 21.64
C LEU A 470 -2.42 9.68 22.69
N ARG A 471 -2.13 8.47 22.25
CA ARG A 471 -1.61 7.39 23.10
C ARG A 471 -0.09 7.44 23.20
N ALA A 472 0.47 6.77 24.21
CA ALA A 472 1.90 6.70 24.46
C ALA A 472 2.70 5.99 23.35
N ASP A 473 2.04 5.15 22.55
CA ASP A 473 2.61 4.47 21.38
C ASP A 473 2.54 5.32 20.11
N GLY A 474 2.16 6.59 20.20
CA GLY A 474 2.04 7.50 19.05
C GLY A 474 0.75 7.34 18.25
N LEU A 475 -0.22 6.52 18.69
CA LEU A 475 -1.51 6.42 18.02
C LEU A 475 -2.44 7.57 18.42
N PHE A 476 -2.78 8.43 17.46
CA PHE A 476 -3.84 9.42 17.62
C PHE A 476 -5.19 8.85 17.19
N ILE A 477 -6.18 8.91 18.10
CA ILE A 477 -7.55 8.48 17.85
C ILE A 477 -8.46 9.72 17.86
N PRO A 478 -9.16 10.03 16.76
CA PRO A 478 -9.99 11.24 16.68
C PRO A 478 -11.27 11.14 17.53
N GLY A 479 -11.87 12.30 17.79
CA GLY A 479 -13.14 12.46 18.48
C GLY A 479 -14.33 11.87 17.72
N ASP A 480 -15.51 11.90 18.35
CA ASP A 480 -16.74 11.40 17.73
C ASP A 480 -17.20 12.31 16.60
N ALA A 481 -17.82 11.70 15.60
CA ALA A 481 -18.50 12.39 14.53
C ALA A 481 -19.72 13.20 14.99
N GLY A 482 -20.14 14.14 14.13
CA GLY A 482 -21.37 14.92 14.31
C GLY A 482 -21.18 16.21 15.11
N PRO A 483 -22.26 17.02 15.25
CA PRO A 483 -22.24 18.23 16.06
C PRO A 483 -21.92 17.92 17.53
N ASN A 484 -21.04 18.73 18.15
CA ASN A 484 -20.74 18.63 19.58
C ASN A 484 -21.26 19.87 20.31
N PRO A 485 -22.36 19.76 21.10
CA PRO A 485 -22.94 20.87 21.84
C PRO A 485 -22.01 21.53 22.86
N LYS A 486 -20.91 20.87 23.25
CA LYS A 486 -19.91 21.43 24.17
C LYS A 486 -18.94 22.38 23.47
N ARG A 487 -18.87 22.36 22.13
CA ARG A 487 -18.00 23.24 21.36
C ARG A 487 -18.72 24.52 20.96
N ARG A 488 -17.95 25.57 20.74
CA ARG A 488 -18.44 26.83 20.16
C ARG A 488 -19.20 26.54 18.85
N PHE A 489 -20.35 27.20 18.68
CA PHE A 489 -21.29 27.00 17.55
C PHE A 489 -21.93 25.60 17.44
N GLY A 490 -21.73 24.72 18.42
CA GLY A 490 -22.11 23.32 18.29
C GLY A 490 -21.35 22.61 17.17
N THR A 491 -20.15 23.08 16.82
CA THR A 491 -19.34 22.48 15.75
C THR A 491 -18.92 21.05 16.09
N ASN A 492 -18.38 20.34 15.10
CA ASN A 492 -17.88 18.97 15.22
C ASN A 492 -16.54 18.88 15.98
N ASN A 493 -16.01 17.67 16.16
CA ASN A 493 -14.72 17.41 16.81
C ASN A 493 -13.50 17.47 15.85
N ALA A 494 -13.54 18.31 14.80
CA ALA A 494 -12.36 18.63 14.00
C ALA A 494 -11.39 19.53 14.77
N GLY A 495 -10.17 19.68 14.29
CA GLY A 495 -9.20 20.60 14.87
C GLY A 495 -7.81 20.51 14.23
N GLU A 496 -6.96 21.47 14.57
CA GLU A 496 -5.57 21.52 14.16
C GLU A 496 -4.66 21.34 15.39
N LEU A 497 -3.83 20.30 15.35
CA LEU A 497 -2.99 19.87 16.46
C LEU A 497 -1.52 19.86 16.06
N ALA A 498 -0.64 20.07 17.03
CA ALA A 498 0.80 19.80 16.90
C ALA A 498 1.13 18.56 17.73
N VAL A 499 1.60 17.49 17.07
CA VAL A 499 2.04 16.25 17.72
C VAL A 499 3.55 16.23 17.75
N THR A 500 4.15 16.20 18.94
CA THR A 500 5.60 16.28 19.12
C THR A 500 6.15 14.95 19.61
N ALA A 501 7.13 14.43 18.88
CA ALA A 501 7.98 13.34 19.34
C ALA A 501 9.24 13.91 19.99
N THR A 502 9.61 13.39 21.15
CA THR A 502 10.86 13.70 21.84
C THR A 502 11.67 12.42 22.05
N VAL A 503 12.83 12.34 21.42
CA VAL A 503 13.78 11.20 21.45
C VAL A 503 14.97 11.55 22.33
N ASP A 504 15.38 10.60 23.17
CA ASP A 504 16.59 10.68 23.98
C ASP A 504 17.75 9.93 23.30
N ASP A 505 18.76 10.65 22.81
CA ASP A 505 20.03 10.11 22.33
C ASP A 505 21.12 10.33 23.40
N ALA A 506 21.26 9.35 24.31
CA ALA A 506 22.27 9.34 25.36
C ALA A 506 22.31 10.61 26.23
N GLY A 507 21.14 11.11 26.62
CA GLY A 507 20.94 12.31 27.44
C GLY A 507 20.65 13.57 26.62
N ARG A 508 20.84 13.54 25.30
CA ARG A 508 20.48 14.65 24.40
C ARG A 508 19.06 14.47 23.89
N GLN A 509 18.20 15.40 24.25
CA GLN A 509 16.80 15.42 23.81
C GLN A 509 16.69 16.06 22.42
N LEU A 510 16.09 15.33 21.49
CA LEU A 510 15.78 15.77 20.13
C LEU A 510 14.27 15.77 19.96
N SER A 511 13.70 16.84 19.43
CA SER A 511 12.25 16.93 19.23
C SER A 511 11.87 17.33 17.81
N ALA A 512 10.79 16.75 17.32
CA ALA A 512 10.14 17.17 16.09
C ALA A 512 8.64 17.20 16.26
N SER A 513 8.00 18.22 15.69
CA SER A 513 6.56 18.41 15.71
C SER A 513 5.97 18.18 14.34
N LYS A 514 4.84 17.47 14.29
CA LYS A 514 4.03 17.27 13.09
C LYS A 514 2.70 17.99 13.25
N HIS A 515 2.33 18.76 12.23
CA HIS A 515 0.99 19.32 12.14
C HIS A 515 0.00 18.19 11.78
N LEU A 516 -1.04 18.04 12.59
CA LEU A 516 -2.12 17.08 12.44
C LEU A 516 -3.43 17.81 12.21
N ILE A 517 -4.10 17.51 11.11
CA ILE A 517 -5.46 17.97 10.85
C ILE A 517 -6.43 16.86 11.20
N VAL A 518 -7.37 17.14 12.10
CA VAL A 518 -8.54 16.29 12.35
C VAL A 518 -9.71 16.86 11.57
N THR A 519 -10.26 16.07 10.64
CA THR A 519 -11.28 16.54 9.69
C THR A 519 -12.50 15.63 9.63
N LEU A 520 -13.41 15.96 8.72
CA LEU A 520 -14.72 15.34 8.55
C LEU A 520 -14.68 14.13 7.62
N GLN A 521 -15.74 13.34 7.72
CA GLN A 521 -15.89 12.12 6.94
C GLN A 521 -16.00 12.38 5.45
N ARG A 522 -15.59 11.37 4.70
CA ARG A 522 -15.89 11.22 3.29
C ARG A 522 -16.83 10.02 3.11
N TRP A 523 -18.00 10.25 2.51
CA TRP A 523 -18.97 9.18 2.24
C TRP A 523 -18.76 8.48 0.89
N ASN A 524 -18.06 9.14 -0.04
CA ASN A 524 -17.62 8.52 -1.29
C ASN A 524 -16.15 8.09 -1.16
N ASP A 525 -15.92 6.82 -0.82
CA ASP A 525 -14.58 6.26 -0.64
C ASP A 525 -14.33 5.11 -1.63
N PRO A 526 -14.03 5.43 -2.90
CA PRO A 526 -13.79 4.41 -3.91
C PRO A 526 -12.43 3.73 -3.68
N PRO A 527 -12.19 2.54 -4.27
CA PRO A 527 -10.94 1.80 -4.14
C PRO A 527 -9.65 2.60 -4.39
N LEU A 528 -9.64 3.53 -5.35
CA LEU A 528 -8.54 4.47 -5.60
C LEU A 528 -9.06 5.88 -5.32
N ARG A 529 -8.50 6.64 -4.38
CA ARG A 529 -9.04 7.96 -3.94
C ARG A 529 -8.88 9.10 -4.92
#